data_AF-A0A256YK65-F1
#
_entry.id   AF-A0A256YK65-F1
#
_cell.length_a   1.000
_cell.length_b   1.000
_cell.length_c   1.000
_cell.angle_alpha   90.00
_cell.angle_beta   90.00
_cell.angle_gamma   90.00
#
_symmetry.space_group_name_H-M   'P 1'
#
loop_
_entity.id
_entity.type
_entity.pdbx_description
1 polymer ?
#
loop_
_entity_poly.entity_id
_entity_poly.type
_entity_poly.pdbx_seq_one_letter_code
_entity_poly.pdbx_strand_id
1 'polypeptide(L)'
;MVLRLKIKICYRNKCIEEVGIANSGFSGEKPEITLPEEIAKTLFGEKFSIVFSEKILGDGSRVSLAKINEPLELYVVTEDRVEGPVKVYAYMVKSSLILINDKTLSSLRIVIIDPYYGIWCFRDEIGRRERKGVTV
;
A
#
# COMPACT_ATOMS: atom_id res chain seq x y z
N MET A 1 12.24 7.06 -11.66
CA MET A 1 11.80 5.79 -11.04
C MET A 1 10.57 6.08 -10.18
N VAL A 2 9.92 5.08 -9.56
CA VAL A 2 8.79 5.29 -8.63
C VAL A 2 9.24 4.93 -7.22
N LEU A 3 8.70 5.60 -6.20
CA LEU A 3 9.03 5.30 -4.80
C LEU A 3 8.48 3.92 -4.41
N ARG A 4 9.40 3.00 -4.11
CA ARG A 4 9.10 1.65 -3.64
C ARG A 4 9.49 1.49 -2.17
N LEU A 5 8.61 0.87 -1.39
CA LEU A 5 8.75 0.67 0.05
C LEU A 5 8.69 -0.81 0.34
N LYS A 6 9.60 -1.30 1.19
CA LYS A 6 9.46 -2.63 1.77
C LYS A 6 8.28 -2.59 2.74
N ILE A 7 7.32 -3.48 2.53
CA ILE A 7 6.11 -3.56 3.32
C ILE A 7 5.92 -4.96 3.87
N LYS A 8 5.18 -5.03 4.97
CA LYS A 8 4.67 -6.28 5.51
C LYS A 8 3.15 -6.19 5.54
N ILE A 9 2.48 -7.18 4.98
CA ILE A 9 1.02 -7.29 4.95
C ILE A 9 0.64 -8.49 5.81
N CYS A 10 -0.22 -8.27 6.80
CA CYS A 10 -0.73 -9.32 7.67
C CYS A 10 -2.26 -9.43 7.56
N TYR A 11 -2.73 -10.67 7.54
CA TYR A 11 -4.13 -11.01 7.68
C TYR A 11 -4.25 -12.18 8.66
N ARG A 12 -4.91 -11.93 9.80
CA ARG A 12 -5.00 -12.89 10.91
C ARG A 12 -3.59 -13.37 11.31
N ASN A 13 -3.32 -14.67 11.20
CA ASN A 13 -2.05 -15.27 11.63
C ASN A 13 -1.03 -15.42 10.48
N LYS A 14 -1.33 -14.89 9.29
CA LYS A 14 -0.43 -14.95 8.13
C LYS A 14 0.09 -13.56 7.80
N CYS A 15 1.39 -13.48 7.55
CA CYS A 15 2.03 -12.27 7.07
C CYS A 15 2.95 -12.59 5.89
N ILE A 16 3.11 -11.63 5.00
CA ILE A 16 4.05 -11.67 3.89
C ILE A 16 4.85 -10.37 3.85
N GLU A 17 6.07 -10.42 3.33
CA GLU A 17 6.87 -9.24 3.02
C GLU A 17 6.91 -9.03 1.51
N GLU A 18 6.64 -7.80 1.09
CA GLU A 18 6.51 -7.44 -0.33
C GLU A 18 7.08 -6.03 -0.58
N VAL A 19 7.04 -5.61 -1.84
CA VAL A 19 7.37 -4.24 -2.23
C VAL A 19 6.12 -3.50 -2.70
N GLY A 20 5.78 -2.43 -1.99
CA GLY A 20 4.68 -1.53 -2.35
C GLY A 20 5.17 -0.26 -3.03
N ILE A 21 4.41 0.27 -3.97
CA ILE A 21 4.65 1.56 -4.62
C ILE A 21 3.83 2.62 -3.89
N ALA A 22 4.52 3.63 -3.36
CA ALA A 22 3.86 4.81 -2.80
C ALA A 22 3.24 5.63 -3.95
N ASN A 23 1.91 5.66 -4.03
CA ASN A 23 1.20 6.29 -5.12
C ASN A 23 0.16 7.29 -4.60
N SER A 24 0.52 8.56 -4.55
CA SER A 24 -0.40 9.65 -4.17
C SER A 24 -1.49 9.92 -5.22
N GLY A 25 -1.35 9.41 -6.45
CA GLY A 25 -2.39 9.47 -7.48
C GLY A 25 -3.46 8.38 -7.32
N PHE A 26 -3.22 7.39 -6.46
CA PHE A 26 -4.27 6.51 -5.98
C PHE A 26 -4.89 7.17 -4.75
N SER A 27 -6.04 7.82 -4.93
CA SER A 27 -6.71 8.58 -3.88
C SER A 27 -7.92 7.83 -3.29
N GLY A 28 -8.18 8.03 -2.01
CA GLY A 28 -9.35 7.46 -1.35
C GLY A 28 -9.58 8.00 0.06
N GLU A 29 -10.82 7.94 0.52
CA GLU A 29 -11.17 8.40 1.88
C GLU A 29 -10.61 7.50 2.98
N LYS A 30 -10.37 6.22 2.65
CA LYS A 30 -9.88 5.18 3.56
C LYS A 30 -8.45 4.78 3.20
N PRO A 31 -7.66 4.27 4.16
CA PRO A 31 -6.40 3.59 3.83
C PRO A 31 -6.69 2.36 2.96
N GLU A 32 -6.10 2.34 1.77
CA GLU A 32 -6.32 1.32 0.75
C GLU A 32 -5.02 0.93 0.05
N ILE A 33 -4.97 -0.32 -0.41
CA ILE A 33 -3.92 -0.84 -1.28
C ILE A 33 -4.53 -1.59 -2.47
N THR A 34 -3.77 -1.74 -3.56
CA THR A 34 -4.03 -2.84 -4.50
C THR A 34 -3.34 -4.10 -4.02
N LEU A 35 -3.91 -5.26 -4.33
CA LEU A 35 -3.36 -6.56 -3.96
C LEU A 35 -3.42 -7.50 -5.17
N PRO A 36 -2.28 -7.98 -5.69
CA PRO A 36 -2.25 -8.99 -6.73
C PRO A 36 -3.03 -10.23 -6.35
N GLU A 37 -3.76 -10.83 -7.30
CA GLU A 37 -4.59 -12.02 -7.04
C GLU A 37 -3.80 -13.21 -6.46
N GLU A 38 -2.55 -13.41 -6.91
CA GLU A 38 -1.67 -14.48 -6.42
C GLU A 38 -1.30 -14.29 -4.93
N ILE A 39 -1.05 -13.04 -4.56
CA ILE A 39 -0.76 -12.65 -3.18
C ILE A 39 -2.01 -12.82 -2.31
N ALA A 40 -3.18 -12.40 -2.81
CA ALA A 40 -4.45 -12.57 -2.14
C ALA A 40 -4.74 -14.06 -1.84
N LYS A 41 -4.56 -14.95 -2.83
CA LYS A 41 -4.74 -16.41 -2.65
C LYS A 41 -3.81 -16.96 -1.56
N THR A 42 -2.57 -16.50 -1.50
CA THR A 42 -1.59 -16.94 -0.50
C THR A 42 -1.96 -16.47 0.92
N LEU A 43 -2.35 -15.20 1.07
CA LEU A 43 -2.73 -14.59 2.34
C LEU A 43 -4.05 -15.16 2.88
N PHE A 44 -5.08 -15.25 2.05
CA PHE A 44 -6.44 -15.59 2.48
C PHE A 44 -6.78 -17.08 2.36
N GLY A 45 -6.07 -17.83 1.52
CA GLY A 45 -6.51 -19.16 1.10
C GLY A 45 -7.80 -19.06 0.28
N GLU A 46 -8.71 -20.03 0.44
CA GLU A 46 -9.95 -20.13 -0.32
C GLU A 46 -11.14 -19.35 0.28
N LYS A 47 -11.01 -18.82 1.50
CA LYS A 47 -12.14 -18.24 2.25
C LYS A 47 -11.93 -16.76 2.55
N PHE A 48 -12.38 -15.91 1.63
CA PHE A 48 -12.50 -14.47 1.86
C PHE A 48 -13.73 -13.92 1.13
N SER A 49 -14.28 -12.81 1.63
CA SER A 49 -15.43 -12.14 1.01
C SER A 49 -14.99 -10.94 0.21
N ILE A 50 -15.53 -10.83 -1.01
CA ILE A 50 -15.31 -9.72 -1.93
C ILE A 50 -16.61 -8.92 -2.00
N VAL A 51 -16.47 -7.59 -1.98
CA VAL A 51 -17.52 -6.66 -2.36
C VAL A 51 -17.04 -5.83 -3.55
N PHE A 52 -17.95 -5.43 -4.43
CA PHE A 52 -17.59 -4.51 -5.51
C PHE A 52 -17.75 -3.07 -5.03
N SER A 53 -16.74 -2.24 -5.30
CA SER A 53 -16.74 -0.83 -4.95
C SER A 53 -16.36 -0.03 -6.19
N GLU A 54 -17.16 0.98 -6.48
CA GLU A 54 -16.86 1.93 -7.55
C GLU A 54 -15.68 2.83 -7.12
N LYS A 55 -14.80 3.13 -8.09
CA LYS A 55 -13.71 4.08 -7.98
C LYS A 55 -13.73 5.02 -9.18
N ILE A 56 -13.44 6.29 -8.92
CA ILE A 56 -13.21 7.29 -9.96
C ILE A 56 -11.71 7.36 -10.19
N LEU A 57 -11.28 7.14 -11.43
CA LEU A 57 -9.87 7.21 -11.83
C LEU A 57 -9.44 8.67 -12.04
N GLY A 58 -8.14 8.88 -12.19
CA GLY A 58 -7.58 10.23 -12.40
C GLY A 58 -8.07 10.93 -13.67
N ASP A 59 -8.56 10.19 -14.66
CA ASP A 59 -9.18 10.71 -15.89
C ASP A 59 -10.70 10.97 -15.74
N GLY A 60 -11.27 10.74 -14.55
CA GLY A 60 -12.70 10.88 -14.26
C GLY A 60 -13.55 9.67 -14.64
N SER A 61 -12.98 8.65 -15.27
CA SER A 61 -13.71 7.42 -15.58
C SER A 61 -14.05 6.62 -14.32
N ARG A 62 -15.15 5.86 -14.37
CA ARG A 62 -15.61 5.03 -13.25
C ARG A 62 -15.30 3.57 -13.51
N VAL A 63 -14.74 2.90 -12.51
CA VAL A 63 -14.45 1.47 -12.55
C VAL A 63 -15.01 0.78 -11.32
N SER A 64 -15.54 -0.42 -11.50
CA SER A 64 -15.95 -1.28 -10.39
C SER A 64 -14.83 -2.26 -10.09
N LEU A 65 -14.30 -2.22 -8.86
CA LEU A 65 -13.18 -3.06 -8.44
C LEU A 65 -13.62 -4.02 -7.33
N ALA A 66 -13.10 -5.25 -7.42
CA ALA A 66 -13.24 -6.26 -6.38
C ALA A 66 -12.43 -5.83 -5.14
N LYS A 67 -13.11 -5.63 -4.01
CA LYS A 67 -12.53 -5.19 -2.75
C LYS A 67 -12.69 -6.28 -1.70
N ILE A 68 -11.61 -6.59 -0.99
CA ILE A 68 -11.66 -7.46 0.19
C ILE A 68 -12.45 -6.75 1.29
N ASN A 69 -13.46 -7.44 1.84
CA ASN A 69 -14.37 -6.84 2.81
C ASN A 69 -13.73 -6.63 4.20
N GLU A 70 -12.78 -7.50 4.57
CA GLU A 70 -12.04 -7.40 5.83
C GLU A 70 -10.75 -6.56 5.64
N PRO A 71 -10.40 -5.70 6.61
CA PRO A 71 -9.16 -4.94 6.54
C PRO A 71 -7.93 -5.84 6.79
N LEU A 72 -6.82 -5.46 6.20
CA LEU A 72 -5.49 -6.01 6.42
C LEU A 72 -4.69 -5.08 7.32
N GLU A 73 -3.64 -5.61 7.93
CA GLU A 73 -2.64 -4.79 8.60
C GLU A 73 -1.45 -4.57 7.67
N LEU A 74 -1.15 -3.31 7.38
CA LEU A 74 0.01 -2.92 6.59
C LEU A 74 1.04 -2.25 7.50
N TYR A 75 2.29 -2.65 7.31
CA TYR A 75 3.46 -2.05 7.93
C TYR A 75 4.46 -1.62 6.86
N VAL A 76 5.23 -0.57 7.14
CA VAL A 76 6.44 -0.22 6.38
C VAL A 76 7.64 -0.67 7.19
N VAL A 77 8.55 -1.39 6.53
CA VAL A 77 9.72 -2.00 7.17
C VAL A 77 10.96 -1.29 6.66
N THR A 78 11.72 -0.67 7.55
CA THR A 78 13.06 -0.14 7.30
C THR A 78 14.08 -0.91 8.14
N GLU A 79 15.37 -0.68 7.91
CA GLU A 79 16.45 -1.34 8.65
C GLU A 79 16.40 -1.07 10.17
N ASP A 80 15.89 0.10 10.54
CA ASP A 80 15.92 0.65 11.90
C ASP A 80 14.54 0.77 12.55
N ARG A 81 13.44 0.65 11.78
CA ARG A 81 12.07 0.89 12.25
C ARG A 81 11.06 0.06 11.47
N VAL A 82 10.03 -0.39 12.18
CA VAL A 82 8.79 -0.90 11.57
C VAL A 82 7.67 0.07 11.95
N GLU A 83 7.03 0.68 10.95
CA GLU A 83 5.92 1.62 11.16
C GLU A 83 4.58 0.96 10.82
N GLY A 84 3.63 1.01 11.74
CA GLY A 84 2.32 0.39 11.62
C GLY A 84 1.85 -0.27 12.94
N PRO A 85 0.76 -1.06 12.90
CA PRO A 85 -0.06 -1.35 11.72
C PRO A 85 -0.96 -0.19 11.32
N VAL A 86 -1.19 -0.04 10.02
CA VAL A 86 -2.34 0.69 9.47
C VAL A 86 -3.35 -0.33 8.94
N LYS A 87 -4.62 -0.20 9.38
CA LYS A 87 -5.71 -0.99 8.82
C LYS A 87 -6.05 -0.51 7.43
N VAL A 88 -5.81 -1.34 6.42
CA VAL A 88 -6.03 -1.01 5.00
C VAL A 88 -7.07 -1.93 4.36
N TYR A 89 -7.81 -1.43 3.39
CA TYR A 89 -8.65 -2.27 2.54
C TYR A 89 -7.95 -2.57 1.21
N ALA A 90 -8.02 -3.83 0.76
CA ALA A 90 -7.36 -4.26 -0.46
C ALA A 90 -8.32 -4.33 -1.65
N TYR A 91 -7.90 -3.79 -2.78
CA TYR A 91 -8.53 -4.02 -4.09
C TYR A 91 -7.76 -5.10 -4.84
N MET A 92 -8.44 -6.19 -5.20
CA MET A 92 -7.84 -7.25 -6.00
C MET A 92 -7.62 -6.78 -7.44
N VAL A 93 -6.41 -6.99 -7.93
CA VAL A 93 -6.01 -6.58 -9.28
C VAL A 93 -5.23 -7.69 -9.98
N LYS A 94 -5.32 -7.73 -11.31
CA LYS A 94 -4.51 -8.62 -12.16
C LYS A 94 -3.05 -8.17 -12.31
N SER A 95 -2.77 -6.90 -12.00
CA SER A 95 -1.40 -6.38 -11.97
C SER A 95 -0.60 -7.01 -10.83
N SER A 96 0.71 -7.18 -11.02
CA SER A 96 1.64 -7.61 -9.98
C SER A 96 2.02 -6.50 -8.99
N LEU A 97 1.58 -5.26 -9.25
CA LEU A 97 1.95 -4.10 -8.44
C LEU A 97 1.02 -3.89 -7.24
N ILE A 98 1.61 -3.74 -6.07
CA ILE A 98 0.93 -3.26 -4.85
C ILE A 98 1.06 -1.73 -4.81
N LEU A 99 -0.02 -1.01 -5.05
CA LEU A 99 -0.09 0.44 -4.93
C LEU A 99 -0.60 0.79 -3.54
N ILE A 100 0.06 1.74 -2.89
CA ILE A 100 -0.32 2.26 -1.58
C ILE A 100 -0.91 3.65 -1.79
N ASN A 101 -2.17 3.82 -1.37
CA ASN A 101 -2.90 5.06 -1.60
C ASN A 101 -2.41 6.21 -0.69
N ASP A 102 -2.77 7.43 -1.06
CA ASP A 102 -2.44 8.67 -0.34
C ASP A 102 -2.79 8.62 1.16
N LYS A 103 -3.97 8.10 1.51
CA LYS A 103 -4.45 8.00 2.88
C LYS A 103 -3.63 7.04 3.72
N THR A 104 -3.21 5.93 3.13
CA THR A 104 -2.33 4.93 3.79
C THR A 104 -0.95 5.52 4.02
N LEU A 105 -0.36 6.17 3.01
CA LEU A 105 0.93 6.85 3.13
C LEU A 105 0.90 7.90 4.25
N SER A 106 -0.16 8.72 4.28
CA SER A 106 -0.34 9.72 5.34
C SER A 106 -0.49 9.10 6.72
N SER A 107 -1.20 7.97 6.83
CA SER A 107 -1.40 7.23 8.10
C SER A 107 -0.10 6.58 8.60
N LEU A 108 0.74 6.10 7.69
CA LEU A 108 2.11 5.63 7.96
C LEU A 108 3.12 6.77 8.12
N ARG A 109 2.65 8.03 8.10
CA ARG A 109 3.45 9.24 8.25
C ARG A 109 4.57 9.34 7.22
N ILE A 110 4.39 8.76 6.04
CA ILE A 110 5.36 8.85 4.95
C ILE A 110 5.25 10.22 4.28
N VAL A 111 6.41 10.80 3.99
CA VAL A 111 6.57 12.01 3.19
C VAL A 111 7.39 11.64 1.97
N ILE A 112 6.80 11.83 0.79
CA ILE A 112 7.50 11.68 -0.48
C ILE A 112 8.26 12.99 -0.75
N ILE A 113 9.58 12.93 -0.83
CA ILE A 113 10.44 14.09 -1.08
C ILE A 113 10.71 14.20 -2.59
N ASP A 114 11.20 13.11 -3.18
CA ASP A 114 11.42 13.00 -4.62
C ASP A 114 10.96 11.62 -5.12
N PRO A 115 9.79 11.51 -5.77
CA PRO A 115 9.29 10.22 -6.23
C PRO A 115 10.13 9.63 -7.36
N TYR A 116 10.79 10.46 -8.18
CA TYR A 116 11.60 9.99 -9.31
C TYR A 116 12.85 9.26 -8.81
N TYR A 117 13.52 9.82 -7.81
CA TYR A 117 14.70 9.21 -7.19
C TYR A 117 14.36 8.29 -6.02
N GLY A 118 13.08 8.17 -5.65
CA GLY A 118 12.63 7.35 -4.53
C GLY A 118 13.10 7.89 -3.18
N ILE A 119 13.24 9.21 -3.04
CA ILE A 119 13.64 9.88 -1.79
C ILE A 119 12.38 10.15 -0.96
N TRP A 120 12.43 9.74 0.31
CA TRP A 120 11.31 9.87 1.24
C TRP A 120 11.80 9.97 2.68
N CYS A 121 10.91 10.26 3.62
CA CYS A 121 11.19 10.13 5.04
C CYS A 121 9.89 9.89 5.84
N PHE A 122 10.01 9.54 7.12
CA PHE A 122 8.89 9.67 8.03
C PHE A 122 8.66 11.15 8.40
N ARG A 123 7.43 11.52 8.76
CA ARG A 123 7.07 12.92 9.05
C ARG A 123 7.90 13.53 10.19
N ASP A 124 8.26 12.75 11.19
CA ASP A 124 9.16 13.14 12.30
C ASP A 124 10.63 13.33 11.89
N GLU A 125 10.98 12.95 10.67
CA GLU A 125 12.34 13.03 10.11
C GLU A 125 12.52 14.19 9.11
N ILE A 126 11.47 14.96 8.82
CA ILE A 126 11.55 16.12 7.92
C ILE A 126 12.70 17.04 8.37
N GLY A 127 13.60 17.34 7.43
CA GLY A 127 14.77 18.20 7.67
C GLY A 127 15.90 17.56 8.47
N ARG A 128 15.80 16.27 8.82
CA ARG A 128 16.79 15.54 9.62
C ARG A 128 17.36 14.32 8.92
N ARG A 129 16.54 13.61 8.15
CA ARG A 129 16.95 12.38 7.47
C ARG A 129 16.18 12.20 6.17
N GLU A 130 16.90 11.74 5.15
CA GLU A 130 16.34 11.22 3.92
C GLU A 130 16.56 9.71 3.88
N ARG A 131 15.57 9.00 3.31
CA ARG A 131 15.58 7.56 3.08
C ARG A 131 15.47 7.32 1.59
N LYS A 132 16.07 6.22 1.12
CA LYS A 132 15.91 5.74 -0.25
C LYS A 132 14.94 4.57 -0.27
N GLY A 133 14.05 4.57 -1.25
CA GLY A 133 13.20 3.43 -1.57
C GLY A 133 14.02 2.25 -2.06
N VAL A 134 13.41 1.07 -2.08
CA VAL A 134 14.07 -0.14 -2.58
C VAL A 134 14.25 -0.06 -4.10
N THR A 135 15.39 -0.56 -4.58
CA THR A 135 15.65 -0.76 -6.01
C THR A 135 15.43 -2.24 -6.30
N VAL A 136 14.61 -2.55 -7.30
CA VAL A 136 14.29 -3.91 -7.75
C VAL A 136 14.75 -4.07 -9.19
#